data_AF-A0A8T7KV62-F1
#
_entry.id   AF-A0A8T7KV62-F1
#
_cell.length_a   1.000
_cell.length_b   1.000
_cell.length_c   1.000
_cell.angle_alpha   90.00
_cell.angle_beta   90.00
_cell.angle_gamma   90.00
#
_symmetry.space_group_name_H-M   'P 1'
#
loop_
_entity.id
_entity.type
_entity.pdbx_description
1 polymer ?
#
loop_
_entity_poly.entity_id
_entity_poly.type
_entity_poly.pdbx_seq_one_letter_code
_entity_poly.pdbx_strand_id
1 'polypeptide(L)'
;GKAHLRGLNRPRRWPSQALAEAFTPTETGHLPKYNCSTISFPDRDLIWKLEREHKIFKVVRQEAKEKMARQEALKARAAAEDQVAGTKTRARIEVAGEFGEKRFLIQLEDLIKDRPYDIVHMRLEVPTIKGAMEHAPSFMSFETTSTEQEDIQAFLQEVRDLVRRNSLVLIRESNA
;
A
#
# COMPACT_ATOMS: atom_id res chain seq x y z
N GLY A 1 -12.16 -24.12 26.68
CA GLY A 1 -11.95 -23.74 25.27
C GLY A 1 -12.14 -22.24 25.11
N LYS A 2 -11.32 -21.63 24.26
CA LYS A 2 -11.30 -20.21 23.81
C LYS A 2 -10.81 -19.14 24.79
N ALA A 3 -9.74 -18.46 24.38
CA ALA A 3 -9.55 -17.00 24.37
C ALA A 3 -8.30 -16.73 23.50
N HIS A 4 -8.37 -16.74 22.18
CA HIS A 4 -8.76 -15.65 21.27
C HIS A 4 -8.28 -14.24 21.66
N LEU A 5 -7.25 -13.82 20.93
CA LEU A 5 -6.58 -12.53 20.91
C LEU A 5 -7.43 -11.48 20.17
N ARG A 6 -7.61 -10.30 20.78
CA ARG A 6 -7.69 -8.96 20.15
C ARG A 6 -7.15 -8.00 21.23
N GLY A 7 -6.11 -7.20 21.04
CA GLY A 7 -5.83 -6.35 19.90
C GLY A 7 -6.29 -4.94 20.24
N LEU A 8 -5.51 -4.20 21.02
CA LEU A 8 -5.65 -2.73 21.14
C LEU A 8 -4.25 -2.10 21.16
N ASN A 9 -3.89 -1.64 19.97
CA ASN A 9 -2.85 -0.68 19.69
C ASN A 9 -3.15 0.61 20.49
N ARG A 10 -2.30 0.94 21.46
CA ARG A 10 -2.22 2.29 22.04
C ARG A 10 -0.77 2.75 21.98
N PRO A 11 -0.53 4.01 21.58
CA PRO A 11 0.81 4.53 21.35
C PRO A 11 1.59 4.48 22.65
N ARG A 12 2.85 4.01 22.60
CA ARG A 12 3.81 4.24 23.69
C ARG A 12 4.06 5.74 23.76
N ARG A 13 3.22 6.42 24.54
CA ARG A 13 3.51 7.75 25.07
C ARG A 13 4.81 7.59 25.85
N TRP A 14 5.88 8.21 25.33
CA TRP A 14 7.12 8.31 26.07
C TRP A 14 6.82 8.99 27.42
N PRO A 15 7.36 8.50 28.54
CA PRO A 15 7.06 9.01 29.87
C PRO A 15 7.81 10.32 30.16
N SER A 16 7.89 11.23 29.20
CA SER A 16 8.60 12.51 29.37
C SER A 16 7.72 13.62 29.95
N GLN A 17 6.40 13.42 30.07
CA GLN A 17 5.49 14.44 30.62
C GLN A 17 4.82 14.07 31.95
N ALA A 18 4.72 12.80 32.33
CA ALA A 18 4.12 12.41 33.62
C ALA A 18 5.05 12.62 34.83
N LEU A 19 6.33 12.97 34.59
CA LEU A 19 7.31 13.24 35.64
C LEU A 19 7.54 14.74 35.89
N ALA A 20 6.89 15.62 35.12
CA ALA A 20 7.13 17.06 35.20
C ALA A 20 6.23 17.81 36.21
N GLU A 21 5.17 17.18 36.74
CA GLU A 21 4.15 17.88 37.55
C GLU A 21 4.20 17.58 39.06
N ALA A 22 5.16 16.80 39.55
CA ALA A 22 5.17 16.37 40.96
C ALA A 22 6.13 17.14 41.90
N PHE A 23 6.75 18.24 41.48
CA PHE A 23 7.72 18.95 42.32
C PHE A 23 7.48 20.47 42.33
N THR A 24 6.47 20.90 43.07
CA THR A 24 6.49 22.20 43.74
C THR A 24 7.22 22.04 45.09
N PRO A 25 8.22 22.88 45.42
CA PRO A 25 8.98 22.71 46.65
C PRO A 25 8.26 23.41 47.82
N THR A 26 7.71 22.62 48.74
CA THR A 26 7.37 23.09 50.08
C THR A 26 7.96 22.16 51.13
N GLU A 27 8.89 22.75 51.88
CA GLU A 27 9.20 22.52 53.29
C GLU A 27 9.57 21.12 53.78
N THR A 28 10.84 21.03 54.23
CA THR A 28 11.34 20.19 55.33
C THR A 28 10.97 18.71 55.31
N GLY A 29 11.79 17.93 54.60
CA GLY A 29 11.85 16.48 54.77
C GLY A 29 13.00 15.93 53.96
N HIS A 30 13.90 15.18 54.59
CA HIS A 30 15.03 14.54 53.95
C HIS A 30 14.62 13.79 52.67
N LEU A 31 15.00 14.32 51.51
CA LEU A 31 15.01 13.55 50.26
C LEU A 31 16.16 12.55 50.32
N PRO A 32 15.93 11.24 50.07
CA PRO A 32 17.04 10.32 49.91
C PRO A 32 17.86 10.81 48.74
N LYS A 33 19.10 11.21 49.02
CA LYS A 33 20.08 11.54 48.00
C LYS A 33 20.22 10.29 47.14
N TYR A 34 19.68 10.31 45.91
CA TYR A 34 20.09 9.34 44.90
C TYR A 34 21.56 9.61 44.63
N ASN A 35 22.38 8.83 45.32
CA ASN A 35 23.78 8.65 45.12
C ASN A 35 24.00 8.22 43.66
N CYS A 36 24.29 9.20 42.81
CA CYS A 36 24.70 9.02 41.41
C CYS A 36 26.05 8.29 41.27
N SER A 37 26.57 7.73 42.36
CA SER A 37 27.87 7.06 42.45
C SER A 37 27.82 5.55 42.19
N THR A 38 26.65 4.98 41.86
CA THR A 38 26.50 3.51 41.76
C THR A 38 26.61 2.96 40.33
N ILE A 39 26.73 3.82 39.32
CA ILE A 39 27.06 3.37 37.96
C ILE A 39 28.48 3.84 37.65
N SER A 40 29.45 3.20 38.31
CA SER A 40 30.86 3.38 37.98
C SER A 40 31.21 2.47 36.81
N PHE A 41 31.71 3.04 35.71
CA PHE A 41 32.18 2.26 34.58
C PHE A 41 33.48 1.55 34.93
N PRO A 42 33.68 0.29 34.49
CA PRO A 42 34.93 -0.42 34.72
C PRO A 42 36.11 0.30 34.06
N ASP A 43 37.29 0.15 34.64
CA ASP A 43 38.52 0.72 34.10
C ASP A 43 38.79 0.26 32.66
N ARG A 44 39.34 1.16 31.85
CA ARG A 44 39.62 0.94 30.42
C ARG A 44 40.41 -0.34 30.15
N ASP A 45 41.33 -0.70 31.04
CA ASP A 45 42.16 -1.89 30.90
C ASP A 45 41.36 -3.19 31.05
N LEU A 46 40.34 -3.20 31.91
CA LEU A 46 39.43 -4.33 32.06
C LEU A 46 38.57 -4.50 30.81
N ILE A 47 38.07 -3.39 30.25
CA ILE A 47 37.31 -3.37 29.00
C ILE A 47 38.19 -3.88 27.85
N TRP A 48 39.46 -3.49 27.79
CA TRP A 48 40.40 -3.92 26.74
C TRP A 48 40.79 -5.40 26.85
N LYS A 49 40.92 -5.95 28.07
CA LYS A 49 41.10 -7.40 28.27
C LYS A 49 39.88 -8.17 27.81
N LEU A 50 38.69 -7.78 28.26
CA LEU A 50 37.42 -8.38 27.84
C LEU A 50 37.20 -8.28 26.32
N GLU A 51 37.59 -7.17 25.70
CA GLU A 51 37.52 -7.02 24.25
C GLU A 51 38.50 -7.94 23.51
N ARG A 52 39.74 -8.10 23.98
CA ARG A 52 40.69 -9.04 23.36
C ARG A 52 40.25 -10.49 23.50
N GLU A 53 39.67 -10.84 24.64
CA GLU A 53 39.20 -12.19 24.95
C GLU A 53 37.92 -12.55 24.17
N HIS A 54 36.93 -11.66 24.19
CA HIS A 54 35.60 -11.94 23.64
C HIS A 54 35.37 -11.35 22.25
N LYS A 55 36.28 -10.51 21.73
CA LYS A 55 36.20 -9.86 20.40
C LYS A 55 34.82 -9.23 20.16
N ILE A 56 34.28 -8.57 21.17
CA ILE A 56 32.89 -8.11 21.22
C ILE A 56 32.64 -7.13 20.08
N PHE A 57 33.58 -6.22 19.79
CA PHE A 57 33.41 -5.31 18.66
C PHE A 57 33.38 -6.01 17.31
N LYS A 58 34.05 -7.15 17.15
CA LYS A 58 33.98 -7.94 15.91
C LYS A 58 32.58 -8.53 15.73
N VAL A 59 32.03 -9.11 16.79
CA VAL A 59 30.68 -9.70 16.79
C VAL A 59 29.62 -8.62 16.57
N VAL A 60 29.68 -7.51 17.33
CA VAL A 60 28.74 -6.39 17.21
C VAL A 60 28.78 -5.76 15.81
N ARG A 61 29.97 -5.60 15.21
CA ARG A 61 30.09 -5.12 13.82
C ARG A 61 29.47 -6.09 12.82
N GLN A 62 29.59 -7.39 13.05
CA GLN A 62 29.02 -8.41 12.19
C GLN A 62 27.49 -8.45 12.30
N GLU A 63 26.95 -8.43 13.52
CA GLU A 63 25.51 -8.32 13.77
C GLU A 63 24.91 -7.03 13.21
N ALA A 64 25.62 -5.90 13.34
CA ALA A 64 25.21 -4.63 12.77
C ALA A 64 25.19 -4.67 11.24
N LYS A 65 26.18 -5.31 10.60
CA LYS A 65 26.20 -5.53 9.15
C LYS A 65 25.06 -6.43 8.70
N GLU A 66 24.81 -7.54 9.39
CA GLU A 66 23.69 -8.44 9.08
C GLU A 66 22.34 -7.76 9.25
N LYS A 67 22.17 -6.96 10.31
CA LYS A 67 20.95 -6.18 10.54
C LYS A 67 20.74 -5.13 9.46
N MET A 68 21.80 -4.40 9.07
CA MET A 68 21.72 -3.46 7.96
C MET A 68 21.39 -4.16 6.64
N ALA A 69 22.04 -5.28 6.31
CA ALA A 69 21.74 -6.04 5.10
C ALA A 69 20.29 -6.54 5.06
N ARG A 70 19.75 -7.01 6.20
CA ARG A 70 18.34 -7.40 6.30
C ARG A 70 17.40 -6.20 6.13
N GLN A 71 17.73 -5.05 6.73
CA GLN A 71 16.94 -3.83 6.58
C GLN A 71 16.99 -3.28 5.15
N GLU A 72 18.15 -3.34 4.50
CA GLU A 72 18.34 -2.93 3.12
C GLU A 72 17.59 -3.85 2.16
N ALA A 73 17.63 -5.16 2.37
CA ALA A 73 16.83 -6.12 1.60
C ALA A 73 15.32 -5.90 1.77
N LEU A 74 14.86 -5.60 2.99
CA LEU A 74 13.45 -5.27 3.24
C LEU A 74 13.05 -3.93 2.62
N LYS A 75 13.92 -2.92 2.65
CA LYS A 75 13.68 -1.63 1.99
C LYS A 75 13.69 -1.75 0.47
N ALA A 76 14.57 -2.57 -0.09
CA ALA A 76 14.62 -2.83 -1.53
C ALA A 76 13.34 -3.55 -2.00
N ARG A 77 12.84 -4.51 -1.20
CA ARG A 77 11.53 -5.15 -1.46
C ARG A 77 10.38 -4.16 -1.36
N ALA A 78 10.33 -3.34 -0.31
CA ALA A 78 9.29 -2.33 -0.15
C ALA A 78 9.31 -1.31 -1.31
N ALA A 79 10.49 -0.86 -1.75
CA ALA A 79 10.63 0.07 -2.87
C ALA A 79 10.19 -0.56 -4.21
N ALA A 80 10.43 -1.85 -4.41
CA ALA A 80 9.95 -2.57 -5.60
C ALA A 80 8.42 -2.75 -5.55
N GLU A 81 7.86 -3.06 -4.39
CA GLU A 81 6.40 -3.15 -4.18
C GLU A 81 5.72 -1.79 -4.38
N ASP A 82 6.31 -0.70 -3.89
CA ASP A 82 5.80 0.66 -4.07
C ASP A 82 5.85 1.11 -5.54
N GLN A 83 6.89 0.72 -6.28
CA GLN A 83 6.97 0.98 -7.72
C GLN A 83 5.89 0.24 -8.51
N VAL A 84 5.61 -1.01 -8.15
CA VAL A 84 4.51 -1.80 -8.76
C VAL A 84 3.15 -1.23 -8.36
N ALA A 85 2.98 -0.79 -7.11
CA ALA A 85 1.75 -0.18 -6.63
C ALA A 85 1.46 1.21 -7.25
N GLY A 86 2.49 1.92 -7.70
CA GLY A 86 2.36 3.19 -8.41
C GLY A 86 1.89 3.05 -9.86
N THR A 87 2.10 1.88 -10.47
CA THR A 87 1.69 1.61 -11.85
C THR A 87 0.21 1.24 -11.88
N LYS A 88 -0.60 2.06 -12.55
CA LYS A 88 -2.02 1.77 -12.77
C LYS A 88 -2.13 0.66 -13.80
N THR A 89 -2.19 -0.57 -13.32
CA THR A 89 -2.26 -1.78 -14.16
C THR A 89 -3.71 -2.20 -14.44
N ARG A 90 -4.68 -1.63 -13.71
CA ARG A 90 -6.10 -1.95 -13.85
C ARG A 90 -6.99 -0.72 -13.75
N ALA A 91 -8.08 -0.72 -14.52
CA ALA A 91 -9.17 0.23 -14.35
C ALA A 91 -10.51 -0.40 -14.68
N ARG A 92 -11.52 -0.03 -13.89
CA ARG A 92 -12.90 -0.39 -14.11
C ARG A 92 -13.61 0.74 -14.86
N ILE A 93 -14.35 0.36 -15.91
CA ILE A 93 -15.06 1.26 -16.80
C ILE A 93 -16.54 0.86 -16.80
N GLU A 94 -17.40 1.86 -16.67
CA GLU A 94 -18.84 1.71 -16.69
C GLU A 94 -19.44 2.65 -17.74
N VAL A 95 -20.20 2.09 -18.67
CA VAL A 95 -20.70 2.75 -19.88
C VAL A 95 -22.18 2.47 -20.04
N ALA A 96 -22.96 3.48 -20.44
CA ALA A 96 -24.36 3.31 -20.82
C ALA A 96 -24.64 3.76 -22.25
N GLY A 97 -25.63 3.13 -22.87
CA GLY A 97 -26.16 3.50 -24.17
C GLY A 97 -26.70 2.30 -24.92
N GLU A 98 -26.94 2.49 -26.21
CA GLU A 98 -27.42 1.45 -27.10
C GLU A 98 -26.25 0.69 -27.73
N PHE A 99 -26.04 -0.55 -27.30
CA PHE A 99 -24.91 -1.39 -27.76
C PHE A 99 -25.26 -2.27 -28.98
N GLY A 100 -26.55 -2.53 -29.21
CA GLY A 100 -27.01 -3.47 -30.24
C GLY A 100 -26.65 -3.06 -31.68
N GLU A 101 -26.68 -1.76 -31.98
CA GLU A 101 -26.45 -1.26 -33.35
C GLU A 101 -24.97 -0.95 -33.63
N LYS A 102 -24.20 -0.65 -32.59
CA LYS A 102 -22.93 0.07 -32.73
C LYS A 102 -21.69 -0.82 -32.80
N ARG A 103 -21.87 -2.15 -32.79
CA ARG A 103 -20.77 -3.15 -32.84
C ARG A 103 -19.64 -2.87 -31.84
N PHE A 104 -19.97 -2.24 -30.71
CA PHE A 104 -18.98 -1.77 -29.73
C PHE A 104 -18.09 -2.92 -29.24
N LEU A 105 -18.66 -4.10 -29.01
CA LEU A 105 -17.91 -5.28 -28.55
C LEU A 105 -16.87 -5.77 -29.58
N ILE A 106 -17.18 -5.70 -30.88
CA ILE A 106 -16.26 -6.11 -31.94
C ILE A 106 -15.09 -5.12 -32.02
N GLN A 107 -15.38 -3.82 -31.95
CA GLN A 107 -14.33 -2.81 -31.97
C GLN A 107 -13.45 -2.86 -30.72
N LEU A 108 -14.02 -3.27 -29.59
CA LEU A 108 -13.30 -3.48 -28.34
C LEU A 108 -12.38 -4.71 -28.42
N GLU A 109 -12.85 -5.80 -29.05
CA GLU A 109 -12.05 -6.99 -29.38
C GLU A 109 -10.88 -6.64 -30.31
N ASP A 110 -11.14 -5.89 -31.39
CA ASP A 110 -10.11 -5.43 -32.32
C ASP A 110 -9.05 -4.55 -31.63
N LEU A 111 -9.44 -3.81 -30.58
CA LEU A 111 -8.53 -2.96 -29.82
C LEU A 111 -7.53 -3.76 -28.98
N ILE A 112 -7.91 -4.94 -28.49
CA ILE A 112 -7.09 -5.76 -27.57
C ILE A 112 -6.31 -6.88 -28.26
N LYS A 113 -6.75 -7.33 -29.44
CA LYS A 113 -6.28 -8.57 -30.09
C LYS A 113 -4.76 -8.73 -30.21
N ASP A 114 -4.04 -7.65 -30.52
CA ASP A 114 -2.59 -7.66 -30.75
C ASP A 114 -1.82 -6.87 -29.68
N ARG A 115 -2.39 -6.69 -28.48
CA ARG A 115 -1.84 -5.80 -27.43
C ARG A 115 -1.76 -6.50 -26.07
N PRO A 116 -0.88 -6.05 -25.15
CA PRO A 116 -0.73 -6.63 -23.80
C PRO A 116 -1.82 -6.14 -22.82
N TYR A 117 -3.07 -6.05 -23.30
CA TYR A 117 -4.22 -5.62 -22.53
C TYR A 117 -5.35 -6.63 -22.68
N ASP A 118 -6.07 -6.84 -21.59
CA ASP A 118 -7.22 -7.75 -21.55
C ASP A 118 -8.41 -7.08 -20.86
N ILE A 119 -9.59 -7.63 -21.11
CA ILE A 119 -10.86 -7.17 -20.55
C ILE A 119 -11.50 -8.29 -19.76
N VAL A 120 -11.63 -8.06 -18.46
CA VAL A 120 -12.13 -9.02 -17.50
C VAL A 120 -13.38 -8.49 -16.79
N HIS A 121 -14.10 -9.38 -16.11
CA HIS A 121 -15.29 -9.05 -15.32
C HIS A 121 -16.36 -8.25 -16.10
N MET A 122 -16.50 -8.50 -17.40
CA MET A 122 -17.49 -7.85 -18.23
C MET A 122 -18.91 -8.28 -17.82
N ARG A 123 -19.79 -7.30 -17.60
CA ARG A 123 -21.22 -7.47 -17.33
C ARG A 123 -21.99 -6.49 -18.21
N LEU A 124 -22.97 -7.02 -18.94
CA LEU A 124 -23.89 -6.25 -19.77
C LEU A 124 -25.32 -6.43 -19.23
N GLU A 125 -25.93 -5.33 -18.83
CA GLU A 125 -27.32 -5.24 -18.43
C GLU A 125 -28.12 -4.65 -19.58
N VAL A 126 -28.91 -5.51 -20.23
CA VAL A 126 -29.79 -5.13 -21.32
C VAL A 126 -31.16 -4.76 -20.74
N PRO A 127 -31.82 -3.69 -21.19
CA PRO A 127 -33.17 -3.36 -20.77
C PRO A 127 -34.15 -4.46 -21.19
N THR A 128 -35.37 -4.39 -20.65
CA THR A 128 -36.46 -5.28 -21.11
C THR A 128 -36.73 -5.06 -22.60
N ILE A 129 -37.33 -6.06 -23.25
CA ILE A 129 -37.65 -5.99 -24.70
C ILE A 129 -38.51 -4.76 -25.03
N LYS A 130 -39.50 -4.43 -24.18
CA LYS A 130 -40.31 -3.22 -24.34
C LYS A 130 -39.47 -1.94 -24.18
N GLY A 131 -38.60 -1.91 -23.18
CA GLY A 131 -37.68 -0.80 -22.99
C GLY A 131 -36.71 -0.61 -24.16
N ALA A 132 -36.21 -1.69 -24.75
CA ALA A 132 -35.36 -1.62 -25.93
C ALA A 132 -36.11 -1.03 -27.15
N MET A 133 -37.40 -1.35 -27.32
CA MET A 133 -38.25 -0.74 -28.35
C MET A 133 -38.51 0.75 -28.09
N GLU A 134 -38.38 1.19 -26.85
CA GLU A 134 -38.50 2.59 -26.41
C GLU A 134 -37.14 3.29 -26.28
N HIS A 135 -36.06 2.73 -26.84
CA HIS A 135 -34.71 3.29 -26.79
C HIS A 135 -34.13 3.45 -25.37
N ALA A 136 -34.55 2.59 -24.44
CA ALA A 136 -33.94 2.54 -23.12
C ALA A 136 -32.46 2.13 -23.22
N PRO A 137 -31.54 2.81 -22.51
CA PRO A 137 -30.12 2.48 -22.58
C PRO A 137 -29.83 1.16 -21.87
N SER A 138 -28.89 0.39 -22.42
CA SER A 138 -28.24 -0.71 -21.69
C SER A 138 -27.07 -0.16 -20.88
N PHE A 139 -26.63 -0.93 -19.91
CA PHE A 139 -25.48 -0.62 -19.08
C PHE A 139 -24.42 -1.71 -19.21
N MET A 140 -23.16 -1.33 -19.37
CA MET A 140 -22.03 -2.25 -19.46
C MET A 140 -20.96 -1.83 -18.46
N SER A 141 -20.42 -2.80 -17.74
CA SER A 141 -19.27 -2.62 -16.86
C SER A 141 -18.21 -3.64 -17.21
N PHE A 142 -16.94 -3.25 -17.22
CA PHE A 142 -15.82 -4.15 -17.45
C PHE A 142 -14.55 -3.59 -16.79
N GLU A 143 -13.58 -4.47 -16.57
CA GLU A 143 -12.25 -4.10 -16.07
C GLU A 143 -11.21 -4.30 -17.16
N THR A 144 -10.44 -3.27 -17.44
CA THR A 144 -9.27 -3.32 -18.31
C THR A 144 -8.03 -3.61 -17.45
N THR A 145 -7.19 -4.53 -17.89
CA THR A 145 -6.01 -5.00 -17.17
C THR A 145 -4.83 -5.17 -18.13
N SER A 146 -3.63 -4.79 -17.72
CA SER A 146 -2.40 -5.14 -18.46
C SER A 146 -1.93 -6.55 -18.10
N THR A 147 -1.61 -7.37 -19.10
CA THR A 147 -1.03 -8.71 -18.91
C THR A 147 0.46 -8.64 -18.53
N GLU A 148 1.14 -7.55 -18.89
CA GLU A 148 2.57 -7.34 -18.68
C GLU A 148 2.88 -6.35 -17.54
N GLN A 149 1.85 -5.96 -16.77
CA GLN A 149 1.95 -4.96 -15.69
C GLN A 149 2.39 -3.57 -16.17
N GLU A 150 2.07 -3.24 -17.43
CA GLU A 150 2.31 -1.92 -18.00
C GLU A 150 1.25 -0.91 -17.55
N ASP A 151 1.56 0.38 -17.71
CA ASP A 151 0.60 1.46 -17.49
C ASP A 151 -0.51 1.43 -18.55
N ILE A 152 -1.75 1.38 -18.10
CA ILE A 152 -2.92 1.30 -19.00
C ILE A 152 -3.45 2.67 -19.41
N GLN A 153 -2.93 3.79 -18.89
CA GLN A 153 -3.53 5.12 -19.11
C GLN A 153 -3.65 5.51 -20.59
N ALA A 154 -2.65 5.16 -21.42
CA ALA A 154 -2.70 5.40 -22.86
C ALA A 154 -3.86 4.63 -23.51
N PHE A 155 -3.99 3.34 -23.16
CA PHE A 155 -5.06 2.49 -23.64
C PHE A 155 -6.44 2.95 -23.16
N LEU A 156 -6.56 3.43 -21.91
CA LEU A 156 -7.81 3.99 -21.40
C LEU A 156 -8.29 5.20 -22.21
N GLN A 157 -7.38 6.02 -22.73
CA GLN A 157 -7.78 7.11 -23.64
C GLN A 157 -8.38 6.57 -24.94
N GLU A 158 -7.78 5.53 -25.52
CA GLU A 158 -8.34 4.89 -26.71
C GLU A 158 -9.72 4.27 -26.45
N VAL A 159 -9.93 3.68 -25.26
CA VAL A 159 -11.23 3.18 -24.84
C VAL A 159 -12.24 4.32 -24.66
N ARG A 160 -11.85 5.45 -24.08
CA ARG A 160 -12.73 6.64 -23.98
C ARG A 160 -13.09 7.18 -25.35
N ASP A 161 -12.15 7.21 -26.28
CA ASP A 161 -12.40 7.64 -27.65
C ASP A 161 -13.30 6.65 -28.39
N LEU A 162 -13.18 5.35 -28.11
CA LEU A 162 -14.11 4.34 -28.60
C LEU A 162 -15.53 4.58 -28.08
N VAL A 163 -15.69 4.84 -26.78
CA VAL A 163 -16.98 5.16 -26.15
C VAL A 163 -17.61 6.41 -26.80
N ARG A 164 -16.83 7.47 -27.00
CA ARG A 164 -17.29 8.71 -27.64
C ARG A 164 -17.69 8.51 -29.11
N ARG A 165 -16.88 7.80 -29.90
CA ARG A 165 -17.18 7.51 -31.31
C ARG A 165 -18.47 6.73 -31.47
N ASN A 166 -18.76 5.83 -30.53
CA ASN A 166 -20.00 5.08 -30.50
C ASN A 166 -21.15 5.85 -29.82
N SER A 167 -21.02 7.15 -29.54
CA SER A 167 -22.05 7.95 -28.85
C SER A 167 -22.60 7.25 -27.60
N LEU A 168 -21.70 6.60 -26.85
CA LEU A 168 -21.98 5.97 -25.57
C LEU A 168 -21.56 6.94 -24.45
N VAL A 169 -22.17 6.80 -23.28
CA VAL A 169 -21.91 7.67 -22.14
C VAL A 169 -21.04 6.93 -21.14
N LEU A 170 -19.85 7.47 -20.85
CA LEU A 170 -19.02 7.02 -19.75
C LEU A 170 -19.66 7.48 -18.43
N ILE A 171 -20.08 6.54 -17.59
CA ILE A 171 -20.69 6.82 -16.29
C ILE A 171 -19.63 6.92 -15.21
N ARG A 172 -18.70 5.95 -15.20
CA ARG A 172 -17.67 5.87 -14.16
C ARG A 172 -16.40 5.26 -14.73
N GLU A 173 -15.30 5.78 -14.24
CA GLU A 173 -13.98 5.19 -14.38
C GLU A 173 -13.29 5.20 -13.01
N SER A 174 -12.78 4.04 -12.58
CA SER A 174 -11.99 3.94 -11.35
C SER A 174 -10.75 3.12 -11.60
N ASN A 175 -9.59 3.73 -11.38
CA ASN A 175 -8.29 3.04 -11.40
C ASN A 175 -8.15 2.19 -10.13
N ALA A 176 -7.63 0.98 -10.28
CA ALA A 176 -7.38 0.04 -9.20
C ALA A 176 -5.88 -0.29 -9.12
#